data_AF-A0A814NYW0-F1
#
_entry.id   AF-A0A814NYW0-F1
#
_cell.length_a   1.000
_cell.length_b   1.000
_cell.length_c   1.000
_cell.angle_alpha   90.00
_cell.angle_beta   90.00
_cell.angle_gamma   90.00
#
_symmetry.space_group_name_H-M   'P 1'
#
loop_
_entity.id
_entity.type
_entity.pdbx_description
1 polymer ?
#
loop_
_entity_poly.entity_id
_entity_poly.type
_entity_poly.pdbx_seq_one_letter_code
_entity_poly.pdbx_strand_id
1 'polypeptide(L)'
;MAMISMEFTLVIILILFIFIVNIFHILYLIIRKNGKQFRFFRSILINSSFSSIIIALWLIPFFYFRLHASPESLEWRLWSFTFHIVDAVQLYSLLLLVAHTNFINLSLQRFLIGLSWLAPIITYSPLLWLSSSYNKMDHLPFRRLSINIPWWILPTLYSSMYLVPIFISFVLIGIIICWPWIYKFYKKRENLSQRQTNEHRENMAELTSLVETVLSFELDQSTMSTINVR
;
A
#
# COMPACT_ATOMS: atom_id res chain seq x y z
N MET A 1 -29.38 33.12 -22.97
CA MET A 1 -28.10 32.70 -22.38
C MET A 1 -28.32 32.44 -20.91
N ALA A 2 -28.11 31.21 -20.43
CA ALA A 2 -28.10 30.95 -18.99
C ALA A 2 -26.82 31.59 -18.42
N MET A 3 -26.97 32.55 -17.51
CA MET A 3 -25.83 33.20 -16.86
C MET A 3 -25.21 32.17 -15.91
N ILE A 4 -24.01 31.68 -16.22
CA ILE A 4 -23.25 30.82 -15.32
C ILE A 4 -22.96 31.64 -14.05
N SER A 5 -23.27 31.08 -12.87
CA SER A 5 -23.04 31.80 -11.61
C SER A 5 -21.53 32.02 -11.40
N MET A 6 -21.16 33.17 -10.87
CA MET A 6 -19.77 33.49 -10.53
C MET A 6 -19.16 32.43 -9.59
N GLU A 7 -19.97 31.89 -8.67
CA GLU A 7 -19.61 30.80 -7.78
C GLU A 7 -19.19 29.53 -8.54
N PHE A 8 -19.98 29.11 -9.53
CA PHE A 8 -19.66 27.94 -10.35
C PHE A 8 -18.36 28.15 -11.13
N THR A 9 -18.17 29.34 -11.72
CA THR A 9 -16.93 29.69 -12.43
C THR A 9 -15.71 29.62 -11.50
N LEU A 10 -15.82 30.14 -10.27
CA LEU A 10 -14.73 30.08 -9.28
C LEU A 10 -14.40 28.63 -8.90
N VAL A 11 -15.40 27.78 -8.70
CA VAL A 11 -15.19 26.36 -8.38
C VAL A 11 -14.50 25.63 -9.53
N ILE A 12 -14.90 25.87 -10.78
CA ILE A 12 -14.25 25.26 -11.95
C ILE A 12 -12.81 25.74 -12.09
N ILE A 13 -12.52 27.03 -11.88
CA ILE A 13 -11.15 27.56 -11.89
C ILE A 13 -10.31 26.89 -10.79
N LEU A 14 -10.85 26.71 -9.59
CA LEU A 14 -10.15 26.04 -8.50
C LEU A 14 -9.83 24.58 -8.84
N ILE A 15 -10.79 23.84 -9.41
CA ILE A 15 -10.59 22.45 -9.86
C ILE A 15 -9.49 22.40 -10.91
N LEU A 16 -9.52 23.29 -11.91
CA LEU A 16 -8.51 23.37 -12.96
C LEU A 16 -7.12 23.69 -12.37
N PHE A 17 -7.05 24.60 -11.42
CA PHE A 17 -5.81 24.96 -10.74
C PHE A 17 -5.22 23.75 -9.98
N ILE A 18 -6.04 23.05 -9.19
CA ILE A 18 -5.64 21.82 -8.48
C ILE A 18 -5.12 20.78 -9.48
N PHE A 19 -5.84 20.57 -10.58
CA PHE A 19 -5.46 19.62 -11.63
C PHE A 19 -4.08 19.95 -12.22
N ILE A 20 -3.87 21.21 -12.64
CA ILE A 20 -2.62 21.67 -13.25
C ILE A 20 -1.45 21.57 -12.27
N VAL A 21 -1.61 22.02 -11.02
CA VAL A 21 -0.57 21.97 -9.99
C VAL A 21 -0.13 20.53 -9.74
N ASN A 22 -1.08 19.59 -9.63
CA ASN A 22 -0.75 18.19 -9.39
C ASN A 22 -0.05 17.53 -10.59
N ILE A 23 -0.41 17.90 -11.84
CA ILE A 23 0.33 17.45 -13.02
C ILE A 23 1.78 17.92 -12.97
N PHE A 24 2.00 19.22 -12.74
CA PHE A 24 3.36 19.76 -12.64
C PHE A 24 4.14 19.12 -11.50
N HIS A 25 3.49 18.84 -10.37
CA HIS A 25 4.11 18.16 -9.25
C HIS A 25 4.53 16.73 -9.59
N ILE A 26 3.68 15.94 -10.26
CA ILE A 26 4.04 14.60 -10.73
C ILE A 26 5.21 14.66 -11.70
N LEU A 27 5.15 15.54 -12.71
CA LEU A 27 6.23 15.72 -13.68
C LEU A 27 7.54 16.09 -12.99
N TYR A 28 7.49 17.02 -12.04
CA TYR A 28 8.63 17.42 -11.23
C TYR A 28 9.24 16.25 -10.46
N LEU A 29 8.41 15.42 -9.80
CA LEU A 29 8.85 14.25 -9.03
C LEU A 29 9.41 13.14 -9.93
N ILE A 30 8.91 12.99 -11.16
CA ILE A 30 9.45 12.02 -12.13
C ILE A 30 10.84 12.46 -12.61
N ILE A 31 10.98 13.74 -13.00
CA ILE A 31 12.22 14.31 -13.55
C ILE A 31 13.30 14.38 -12.47
N ARG A 32 12.95 14.82 -11.25
CA ARG A 32 13.91 14.98 -10.15
C ARG A 32 14.26 13.60 -9.57
N LYS A 33 15.41 13.06 -9.99
CA LYS A 33 16.01 11.86 -9.38
C LYS A 33 16.71 12.24 -8.07
N ASN A 34 15.94 12.31 -6.98
CA ASN A 34 16.53 12.34 -5.65
C ASN A 34 17.17 10.99 -5.30
N GLY A 35 18.16 10.99 -4.40
CA GLY A 35 18.89 9.80 -3.98
C GLY A 35 17.99 8.66 -3.46
N LYS A 36 18.54 7.43 -3.36
CA LYS A 36 17.79 6.22 -2.97
C LYS A 36 16.95 6.40 -1.69
N GLN A 37 17.40 7.26 -0.78
CA GLN A 37 16.77 7.55 0.51
C GLN A 37 15.40 8.23 0.40
N PHE A 38 15.13 9.01 -0.65
CA PHE A 38 13.85 9.72 -0.83
C PHE A 38 12.87 9.01 -1.78
N ARG A 39 13.18 7.77 -2.18
CA ARG A 39 12.40 7.05 -3.19
C ARG A 39 10.97 6.77 -2.72
N PHE A 40 10.79 6.37 -1.46
CA PHE A 40 9.47 6.04 -0.93
C PHE A 40 8.61 7.29 -0.75
N PHE A 41 9.15 8.31 -0.09
CA PHE A 41 8.51 9.61 0.07
C PHE A 41 8.01 10.16 -1.27
N ARG A 42 8.86 10.09 -2.30
CA ARG A 42 8.50 10.48 -3.66
C ARG A 42 7.34 9.65 -4.23
N SER A 43 7.35 8.34 -4.04
CA SER A 43 6.26 7.47 -4.48
C SER A 43 4.94 7.79 -3.76
N ILE A 44 4.97 8.12 -2.46
CA ILE A 44 3.79 8.56 -1.71
C ILE A 44 3.26 9.89 -2.27
N LEU A 45 4.14 10.87 -2.53
CA LEU A 45 3.75 12.15 -3.11
C LEU A 45 3.17 12.01 -4.53
N ILE A 46 3.73 11.13 -5.36
CA ILE A 46 3.17 10.81 -6.67
C ILE A 46 1.77 10.19 -6.50
N ASN A 47 1.60 9.25 -5.57
CA ASN A 47 0.30 8.63 -5.30
C ASN A 47 -0.76 9.64 -4.87
N SER A 48 -0.40 10.53 -3.92
CA SER A 48 -1.27 11.60 -3.43
C SER A 48 -1.63 12.62 -4.52
N SER A 49 -0.68 12.96 -5.39
CA SER A 49 -0.94 13.91 -6.49
C SER A 49 -1.81 13.27 -7.56
N PHE A 50 -1.61 11.98 -7.82
CA PHE A 50 -2.40 11.22 -8.78
C PHE A 50 -3.86 11.04 -8.32
N SER A 51 -4.10 10.73 -7.04
CA SER A 51 -5.46 10.69 -6.49
C SER A 51 -6.15 12.06 -6.57
N SER A 52 -5.41 13.15 -6.31
CA SER A 52 -5.93 14.52 -6.41
C SER A 52 -6.36 14.88 -7.85
N ILE A 53 -5.61 14.42 -8.86
CA ILE A 53 -5.97 14.59 -10.27
C ILE A 53 -7.27 13.85 -10.59
N ILE A 54 -7.40 12.61 -10.12
CA ILE A 54 -8.61 11.82 -10.36
C ILE A 54 -9.82 12.47 -9.69
N ILE A 55 -9.69 12.98 -8.46
CA ILE A 55 -10.77 13.71 -7.77
C ILE A 55 -11.16 14.95 -8.57
N ALA A 56 -10.19 15.75 -9.04
CA ALA A 56 -10.47 16.93 -9.85
C ALA A 56 -11.25 16.58 -11.12
N LEU A 57 -10.89 15.50 -11.81
CA LEU A 57 -11.62 14.99 -12.97
C LEU A 57 -13.02 14.47 -12.60
N TRP A 58 -13.18 13.84 -11.44
CA TRP A 58 -14.45 13.30 -10.95
C TRP A 58 -15.40 14.31 -10.35
N LEU A 59 -14.92 15.48 -9.93
CA LEU A 59 -15.78 16.61 -9.53
C LEU A 59 -16.50 17.26 -10.72
N ILE A 60 -16.02 17.09 -11.95
CA ILE A 60 -16.70 17.62 -13.14
C ILE A 60 -18.04 16.88 -13.39
N PRO A 61 -18.06 15.54 -13.51
CA PRO A 61 -19.30 14.80 -13.65
C PRO A 61 -20.19 14.84 -12.40
N PHE A 62 -19.67 15.20 -11.21
CA PHE A 62 -20.53 15.47 -10.04
C PHE A 62 -21.62 16.49 -10.35
N PHE A 63 -21.26 17.60 -11.03
CA PHE A 63 -22.24 18.63 -11.37
C PHE A 63 -23.27 18.12 -12.38
N TYR A 64 -22.84 17.29 -13.33
CA TYR A 64 -23.73 16.64 -14.29
C TYR A 64 -24.70 15.68 -13.57
N PHE A 65 -24.16 14.75 -12.78
CA PHE A 65 -24.96 13.75 -12.09
C PHE A 65 -25.89 14.37 -11.04
N ARG A 66 -25.44 15.42 -10.34
CA ARG A 66 -26.29 16.15 -9.39
C ARG A 66 -27.49 16.82 -10.06
N LEU A 67 -27.36 17.26 -11.31
CA LEU A 67 -28.41 17.95 -12.05
C LEU A 67 -29.32 17.00 -12.83
N HIS A 68 -28.79 15.88 -13.32
CA HIS A 68 -29.49 15.03 -14.29
C HIS A 68 -29.73 13.59 -13.84
N ALA A 69 -28.94 13.05 -12.93
CA ALA A 69 -29.10 11.67 -12.47
C ALA A 69 -29.93 11.61 -11.19
N SER A 70 -30.87 10.66 -11.14
CA SER A 70 -31.49 10.32 -9.88
C SER A 70 -30.43 9.72 -8.94
N PRO A 71 -30.48 10.00 -7.62
CA PRO A 71 -29.57 9.39 -6.64
C PRO A 71 -29.71 7.85 -6.57
N GLU A 72 -30.71 7.31 -7.25
CA GLU A 72 -31.02 5.90 -7.35
C GLU A 72 -30.33 5.23 -8.55
N SER A 73 -29.87 6.02 -9.53
CA SER A 73 -29.31 5.51 -10.78
C SER A 73 -28.00 4.75 -10.51
N LEU A 74 -27.76 3.69 -11.29
CA LEU A 74 -26.50 2.95 -11.24
C LEU A 74 -25.30 3.89 -11.47
N GLU A 75 -25.46 4.88 -12.34
CA GLU A 75 -24.44 5.88 -12.66
C GLU A 75 -24.05 6.72 -11.43
N TRP A 76 -25.03 7.21 -10.66
CA TRP A 76 -24.77 7.94 -9.42
C TRP A 76 -24.06 7.06 -8.39
N ARG A 77 -24.45 5.79 -8.28
CA ARG A 77 -23.84 4.83 -7.34
C ARG A 77 -22.38 4.55 -7.69
N LEU A 78 -22.11 4.28 -8.96
CA LEU A 78 -20.76 4.02 -9.45
C LEU A 78 -19.87 5.26 -9.31
N TRP A 79 -20.40 6.43 -9.67
CA TRP A 79 -19.70 7.70 -9.46
C TRP A 79 -19.41 7.94 -7.98
N SER A 80 -20.41 7.81 -7.11
CA SER A 80 -20.24 8.01 -5.65
C SER A 80 -19.25 7.00 -5.07
N PHE A 81 -19.33 5.73 -5.42
CA PHE A 81 -18.42 4.69 -4.96
C PHE A 81 -16.97 4.99 -5.37
N THR A 82 -16.74 5.28 -6.64
CA THR A 82 -15.40 5.61 -7.15
C THR A 82 -14.86 6.89 -6.56
N PHE A 83 -15.68 7.91 -6.34
CA PHE A 83 -15.29 9.15 -5.67
C PHE A 83 -14.77 8.88 -4.24
N HIS A 84 -15.51 8.11 -3.43
CA HIS A 84 -15.11 7.80 -2.05
C HIS A 84 -13.86 6.92 -1.97
N ILE A 85 -13.65 6.01 -2.94
CA ILE A 85 -12.39 5.26 -3.05
C ILE A 85 -11.21 6.22 -3.20
N VAL A 86 -11.29 7.15 -4.16
CA VAL A 86 -10.17 8.03 -4.49
C VAL A 86 -9.90 9.04 -3.37
N ASP A 87 -10.96 9.54 -2.71
CA ASP A 87 -10.85 10.38 -1.52
C ASP A 87 -10.11 9.66 -0.37
N ALA A 88 -10.50 8.42 -0.10
CA ALA A 88 -9.82 7.60 0.91
C ALA A 88 -8.36 7.27 0.56
N VAL A 89 -8.04 7.07 -0.72
CA VAL A 89 -6.65 6.91 -1.19
C VAL A 89 -5.82 8.16 -0.86
N GLN A 90 -6.40 9.35 -1.01
CA GLN A 90 -5.71 10.60 -0.67
C GLN A 90 -5.44 10.69 0.83
N LEU A 91 -6.43 10.35 1.67
CA LEU A 91 -6.26 10.28 3.13
C LEU A 91 -5.18 9.26 3.54
N TYR A 92 -5.20 8.07 2.93
CA TYR A 92 -4.20 7.03 3.21
C TYR A 92 -2.79 7.43 2.73
N SER A 93 -2.69 8.18 1.64
CA SER A 93 -1.41 8.73 1.19
C SER A 93 -0.86 9.75 2.19
N LEU A 94 -1.72 10.59 2.77
CA LEU A 94 -1.33 11.51 3.85
C LEU A 94 -0.88 10.75 5.10
N LEU A 95 -1.60 9.70 5.50
CA LEU A 95 -1.22 8.85 6.62
C LEU A 95 0.12 8.15 6.39
N LEU A 96 0.36 7.62 5.19
CA LEU A 96 1.65 7.04 4.81
C LEU A 96 2.77 8.08 4.84
N LEU A 97 2.48 9.35 4.50
CA LEU A 97 3.44 10.44 4.55
C LEU A 97 3.83 10.78 6.00
N VAL A 98 2.84 10.85 6.91
CA VAL A 98 3.06 11.08 8.34
C VAL A 98 3.78 9.90 9.00
N ALA A 99 3.39 8.68 8.66
CA ALA A 99 3.99 7.46 9.20
C ALA A 99 5.29 7.04 8.47
N HIS A 100 5.76 7.81 7.49
CA HIS A 100 6.89 7.43 6.65
C HIS A 100 8.17 7.29 7.48
N THR A 101 8.82 6.12 7.37
CA THR A 101 10.19 5.91 7.83
C THR A 101 11.10 5.45 6.69
N ASN A 102 12.38 5.86 6.74
CA ASN A 102 13.38 5.54 5.72
C ASN A 102 13.91 4.09 5.79
N PHE A 103 13.46 3.29 6.77
CA PHE A 103 13.99 1.94 7.03
C PHE A 103 13.18 0.82 6.36
N ILE A 104 12.06 1.14 5.72
CA ILE A 104 11.17 0.16 5.08
C ILE A 104 11.80 -0.30 3.76
N ASN A 105 11.80 -1.61 3.49
CA ASN A 105 12.33 -2.16 2.24
C ASN A 105 11.43 -1.82 1.03
N LEU A 106 11.98 -1.90 -0.20
CA LEU A 106 11.26 -1.51 -1.41
C LEU A 106 9.99 -2.36 -1.68
N SER A 107 10.00 -3.64 -1.32
CA SER A 107 8.86 -4.53 -1.51
C SER A 107 7.68 -4.10 -0.64
N LEU A 108 7.92 -3.85 0.65
CA LEU A 108 6.90 -3.39 1.57
C LEU A 108 6.40 -2.00 1.19
N GLN A 109 7.26 -1.10 0.73
CA GLN A 109 6.83 0.21 0.20
C GLN A 109 5.81 0.09 -0.95
N ARG A 110 6.07 -0.79 -1.92
CA ARG A 110 5.14 -1.04 -3.04
C ARG A 110 3.85 -1.68 -2.56
N PHE A 111 3.94 -2.62 -1.62
CA PHE A 111 2.78 -3.26 -1.02
C PHE A 111 1.91 -2.24 -0.28
N LEU A 112 2.50 -1.32 0.50
CA LEU A 112 1.79 -0.27 1.23
C LEU A 112 1.04 0.68 0.27
N ILE A 113 1.65 1.07 -0.84
CA ILE A 113 0.99 1.88 -1.88
C ILE A 113 -0.11 1.08 -2.56
N GLY A 114 0.10 -0.20 -2.88
CA GLY A 114 -0.97 -1.05 -3.43
C GLY A 114 -2.15 -1.19 -2.46
N LEU A 115 -1.85 -1.36 -1.17
CA LEU A 115 -2.86 -1.47 -0.11
C LEU A 115 -3.65 -0.18 0.04
N SER A 116 -3.05 0.99 -0.18
CA SER A 116 -3.78 2.27 -0.12
C SER A 116 -4.91 2.35 -1.15
N TRP A 117 -4.84 1.59 -2.24
CA TRP A 117 -5.90 1.48 -3.26
C TRP A 117 -6.85 0.32 -3.02
N LEU A 118 -6.33 -0.85 -2.64
CA LEU A 118 -7.15 -2.05 -2.44
C LEU A 118 -8.05 -1.95 -1.19
N ALA A 119 -7.55 -1.38 -0.10
CA ALA A 119 -8.31 -1.27 1.13
C ALA A 119 -9.60 -0.45 0.93
N PRO A 120 -9.59 0.77 0.37
CA PRO A 120 -10.81 1.53 0.12
C PRO A 120 -11.82 0.82 -0.78
N ILE A 121 -11.37 0.08 -1.80
CA ILE A 121 -12.29 -0.67 -2.69
C ILE A 121 -13.14 -1.65 -1.88
N ILE A 122 -12.51 -2.40 -0.96
CA ILE A 122 -13.21 -3.35 -0.11
C ILE A 122 -14.10 -2.62 0.88
N THR A 123 -13.54 -1.62 1.56
CA THR A 123 -14.20 -0.84 2.63
C THR A 123 -15.46 -0.13 2.15
N TYR A 124 -15.41 0.48 0.96
CA TYR A 124 -16.51 1.26 0.40
C TYR A 124 -17.44 0.44 -0.51
N SER A 125 -17.14 -0.84 -0.76
CA SER A 125 -17.99 -1.71 -1.58
C SER A 125 -19.47 -1.74 -1.17
N PRO A 126 -19.86 -1.62 0.13
CA PRO A 126 -21.27 -1.55 0.50
C PRO A 126 -22.02 -0.32 -0.04
N LEU A 127 -21.32 0.76 -0.41
CA LEU A 127 -21.96 1.96 -0.99
C LEU A 127 -22.70 1.66 -2.30
N LEU A 128 -22.24 0.66 -3.07
CA LEU A 128 -22.86 0.24 -4.34
C LEU A 128 -24.26 -0.37 -4.12
N TRP A 129 -24.47 -1.02 -2.98
CA TRP A 129 -25.65 -1.83 -2.69
C TRP A 129 -26.73 -1.07 -1.92
N LEU A 130 -26.37 0.02 -1.21
CA LEU A 130 -27.22 0.62 -0.18
C LEU A 130 -27.88 1.97 -0.51
N SER A 131 -27.67 2.53 -1.69
CA SER A 131 -28.53 3.63 -2.15
C SER A 131 -29.87 3.04 -2.58
N SER A 132 -30.94 3.23 -1.81
CA SER A 132 -32.30 2.97 -2.29
C SER A 132 -33.13 4.25 -2.29
N SER A 133 -34.25 4.16 -2.99
CA SER A 133 -35.27 5.18 -3.12
C SER A 133 -35.93 5.46 -1.77
N TYR A 134 -35.55 6.53 -1.09
CA TYR A 134 -36.53 7.21 -0.26
C TYR A 134 -36.42 8.72 -0.37
N ASN A 135 -37.52 9.29 -0.85
CA ASN A 135 -37.79 10.72 -0.92
C ASN A 135 -37.65 11.35 0.46
N LYS A 136 -36.52 12.03 0.71
CA LYS A 136 -36.46 13.41 1.24
C LYS A 136 -35.01 13.78 1.55
N MET A 137 -34.47 14.70 0.74
CA MET A 137 -33.31 15.57 1.00
C MET A 137 -32.13 14.95 1.77
N ASP A 138 -31.18 14.36 1.03
CA ASP A 138 -29.80 14.14 1.50
C ASP A 138 -28.85 15.07 0.73
N HIS A 139 -28.79 16.34 1.17
CA HIS A 139 -27.86 17.37 0.66
C HIS A 139 -26.66 17.61 1.59
N LEU A 140 -26.36 16.67 2.48
CA LEU A 140 -25.21 16.75 3.40
C LEU A 140 -24.15 15.69 3.06
N PRO A 141 -22.86 15.97 3.29
CA PRO A 141 -21.78 14.97 3.15
C PRO A 141 -21.91 13.82 4.16
N PHE A 142 -22.80 13.96 5.13
CA PHE A 142 -23.28 12.86 5.96
C PHE A 142 -24.52 12.27 5.28
N ARG A 143 -24.31 11.19 4.52
CA ARG A 143 -25.39 10.26 4.18
C ARG A 143 -26.04 9.86 5.52
N ARG A 144 -27.19 10.43 5.87
CA ARG A 144 -28.08 9.69 6.76
C ARG A 144 -28.45 8.49 5.92
N LEU A 145 -27.99 7.30 6.30
CA LEU A 145 -28.52 6.03 5.81
C LEU A 145 -30.00 6.00 6.21
N SER A 146 -30.83 6.78 5.52
CA SER A 146 -32.27 6.68 5.59
C SER A 146 -32.61 5.47 4.74
N ILE A 147 -32.93 4.32 5.37
CA ILE A 147 -33.71 3.19 4.84
C ILE A 147 -33.79 2.11 5.92
N ASN A 148 -34.89 1.33 5.85
CA ASN A 148 -35.19 0.01 6.41
C ASN A 148 -34.09 -1.08 6.24
N ILE A 149 -32.83 -0.73 6.45
CA ILE A 149 -31.76 -1.67 6.71
C ILE A 149 -31.99 -2.14 8.15
N PRO A 150 -31.99 -3.46 8.43
CA PRO A 150 -32.06 -3.92 9.80
C PRO A 150 -31.03 -3.18 10.63
N TRP A 151 -31.46 -2.56 11.73
CA TRP A 151 -30.66 -1.64 12.54
C TRP A 151 -29.31 -2.26 12.98
N TRP A 152 -29.17 -3.57 12.94
CA TRP A 152 -27.95 -4.32 13.21
C TRP A 152 -26.90 -4.33 12.07
N ILE A 153 -27.24 -3.98 10.83
CA ILE A 153 -26.27 -3.83 9.71
C ILE A 153 -25.61 -2.44 9.72
N LEU A 154 -26.30 -1.43 10.26
CA LEU A 154 -25.78 -0.06 10.41
C LEU A 154 -24.45 0.01 11.21
N PRO A 155 -24.30 -0.65 12.37
CA PRO A 155 -23.03 -0.76 13.07
C PRO A 155 -21.92 -1.39 12.24
N THR A 156 -22.24 -2.41 11.45
CA THR A 156 -21.27 -3.08 10.55
C THR A 156 -20.82 -2.16 9.43
N LEU A 157 -21.71 -1.31 8.92
CA LEU A 157 -21.43 -0.29 7.91
C LEU A 157 -20.63 0.89 8.44
N TYR A 158 -21.01 1.44 9.59
CA TYR A 158 -20.22 2.48 10.24
C TYR A 158 -18.86 1.92 10.67
N SER A 159 -18.81 0.67 11.11
CA SER A 159 -17.54 0.00 11.40
C SER A 159 -16.72 -0.22 10.15
N SER A 160 -17.31 -0.64 9.03
CA SER A 160 -16.57 -0.81 7.78
C SER A 160 -16.11 0.54 7.25
N MET A 161 -16.95 1.56 7.17
CA MET A 161 -16.58 2.86 6.58
C MET A 161 -15.62 3.69 7.43
N TYR A 162 -15.62 3.51 8.76
CA TYR A 162 -14.81 4.36 9.66
C TYR A 162 -13.84 3.56 10.53
N LEU A 163 -14.28 2.47 11.19
CA LEU A 163 -13.40 1.68 12.07
C LEU A 163 -12.38 0.84 11.28
N VAL A 164 -12.74 0.28 10.13
CA VAL A 164 -11.80 -0.53 9.33
C VAL A 164 -10.68 0.34 8.75
N PRO A 165 -10.91 1.54 8.18
CA PRO A 165 -9.85 2.47 7.83
C PRO A 165 -8.93 2.82 8.99
N ILE A 166 -9.50 3.11 10.16
CA ILE A 166 -8.74 3.42 11.37
C ILE A 166 -7.92 2.20 11.81
N PHE A 167 -8.51 1.01 11.81
CA PHE A 167 -7.83 -0.24 12.17
C PHE A 167 -6.71 -0.58 11.19
N ILE A 168 -6.95 -0.47 9.88
CA ILE A 168 -5.92 -0.63 8.85
C ILE A 168 -4.81 0.39 9.07
N SER A 169 -5.14 1.65 9.40
CA SER A 169 -4.15 2.68 9.71
C SER A 169 -3.31 2.30 10.94
N PHE A 170 -3.92 1.76 12.00
CA PHE A 170 -3.21 1.25 13.18
C PHE A 170 -2.32 0.04 12.85
N VAL A 171 -2.81 -0.89 12.03
CA VAL A 171 -2.03 -2.04 11.56
C VAL A 171 -0.85 -1.56 10.72
N LEU A 172 -1.05 -0.59 9.84
CA LEU A 172 0.00 0.02 9.03
C LEU A 172 1.07 0.70 9.89
N ILE A 173 0.65 1.52 10.85
CA ILE A 173 1.55 2.18 11.80
C ILE A 173 2.29 1.13 12.64
N GLY A 174 1.59 0.10 13.13
CA GLY A 174 2.17 -0.99 13.90
C GLY A 174 3.22 -1.78 13.11
N ILE A 175 2.93 -2.12 11.86
CA ILE A 175 3.89 -2.77 10.96
C ILE A 175 5.12 -1.88 10.79
N ILE A 176 4.95 -0.58 10.53
CA ILE A 176 6.05 0.35 10.31
C ILE A 176 6.92 0.51 11.56
N ILE A 177 6.32 0.64 12.75
CA ILE A 177 7.04 0.77 14.02
C ILE A 177 7.77 -0.52 14.39
N CYS A 178 7.15 -1.68 14.18
CA CYS A 178 7.72 -2.97 14.53
C CYS A 178 8.72 -3.50 13.48
N TRP A 179 8.70 -2.96 12.25
CA TRP A 179 9.54 -3.42 11.14
C TRP A 179 11.03 -3.47 11.45
N PRO A 180 11.66 -2.46 12.10
CA PRO A 180 13.09 -2.51 12.43
C PRO A 180 13.44 -3.67 13.36
N TRP A 181 12.54 -3.99 14.30
CA TRP A 181 12.70 -5.11 15.22
C TRP A 181 12.57 -6.45 14.51
N ILE A 182 11.54 -6.61 13.68
CA ILE A 182 11.32 -7.81 12.86
C ILE A 182 12.52 -8.02 11.92
N TYR A 183 12.99 -6.96 11.27
CA TYR A 183 14.14 -7.02 10.37
C TYR A 183 15.43 -7.39 11.10
N LYS A 184 15.68 -6.82 12.29
CA LYS A 184 16.83 -7.18 13.12
C LYS A 184 16.79 -8.66 13.54
N PHE A 185 15.60 -9.17 13.86
CA PHE A 185 15.39 -10.57 14.19
C PHE A 185 15.66 -11.49 12.98
N TYR A 186 15.08 -11.17 11.82
CA TYR A 186 15.30 -11.91 10.57
C TYR A 186 16.79 -11.95 10.18
N LYS A 187 17.46 -10.79 10.21
CA LYS A 187 18.88 -10.69 9.88
C LYS A 187 19.77 -11.48 10.85
N LYS A 188 19.43 -11.50 12.14
CA LYS A 188 20.13 -12.33 13.12
C LYS A 188 19.99 -13.82 12.80
N ARG A 189 18.80 -14.25 12.38
CA ARG A 189 18.52 -15.65 12.02
C ARG A 189 19.24 -16.07 10.74
N GLU A 190 19.29 -15.20 9.75
CA GLU A 190 20.02 -15.43 8.50
C GLU A 190 21.54 -15.56 8.75
N ASN A 191 22.11 -14.67 9.56
CA ASN A 191 23.52 -14.77 9.97
C ASN A 191 23.83 -16.05 10.75
N LEU A 192 22.90 -16.52 11.60
CA LEU A 192 23.03 -17.78 12.33
C LEU A 192 23.00 -18.99 11.39
N SER A 193 22.10 -18.98 10.42
CA SER A 193 22.02 -20.04 9.40
C SER A 193 23.28 -20.08 8.54
N GLN A 194 23.81 -18.93 8.13
CA GLN A 194 25.08 -18.85 7.38
C GLN A 194 26.27 -19.33 8.20
N ARG A 195 26.29 -19.04 9.50
CA ARG A 195 27.33 -19.52 10.40
C ARG A 195 27.31 -21.04 10.53
N GLN A 196 26.11 -21.64 10.67
CA GLN A 196 25.95 -23.09 10.74
C GLN A 196 26.38 -23.80 9.44
N THR A 197 26.08 -23.25 8.27
CA THR A 197 26.54 -23.82 7.00
C THR A 197 28.05 -23.68 6.80
N ASN A 198 28.65 -22.59 7.26
CA ASN A 198 30.10 -22.42 7.22
C ASN A 198 30.83 -23.37 8.19
N GLU A 199 30.34 -23.51 9.43
CA GLU A 199 30.86 -24.49 10.40
C GLU A 199 30.72 -25.92 9.86
N HIS A 200 29.60 -26.25 9.20
CA HIS A 200 29.45 -27.57 8.59
C HIS A 200 30.44 -27.81 7.43
N ARG A 201 30.75 -26.78 6.62
CA ARG A 201 31.78 -26.88 5.58
C ARG A 201 33.18 -27.05 6.14
N GLU A 202 33.53 -26.32 7.19
CA GLU A 202 34.83 -26.47 7.88
C GLU A 202 34.97 -27.86 8.47
N ASN A 203 33.96 -28.35 9.19
CA ASN A 203 33.99 -29.69 9.78
C ASN A 203 34.11 -30.79 8.70
N MET A 204 33.43 -30.64 7.56
CA MET A 204 33.57 -31.58 6.44
C MET A 204 34.94 -31.51 5.78
N ALA A 205 35.54 -30.32 5.64
CA ALA A 205 36.89 -30.17 5.11
C ALA A 205 37.94 -30.80 6.04
N GLU A 206 37.81 -30.62 7.36
CA GLU A 206 38.67 -31.24 8.36
C GLU A 206 38.52 -32.77 8.36
N LEU A 207 37.29 -33.28 8.25
CA LEU A 207 37.05 -34.72 8.15
C LEU A 207 37.67 -35.31 6.87
N THR A 208 37.56 -34.58 5.75
CA THR A 208 38.12 -35.02 4.45
C THR A 208 39.65 -35.05 4.50
N SER A 209 40.29 -34.05 5.11
CA SER A 209 41.76 -34.05 5.27
C SER A 209 42.23 -35.16 6.20
N LEU A 210 41.48 -35.46 7.26
CA LEU A 210 41.78 -36.56 8.18
C LEU A 210 41.70 -37.91 7.47
N VAL A 211 40.66 -38.11 6.64
CA VAL A 211 40.49 -39.32 5.82
C VAL A 211 41.62 -39.45 4.80
N GLU A 212 41.97 -38.38 4.08
CA GLU A 212 43.11 -38.38 3.15
C GLU A 212 44.43 -38.71 3.87
N THR A 213 44.64 -38.14 5.06
CA THR A 213 45.83 -38.39 5.86
C THR A 213 45.92 -39.85 6.28
N VAL A 214 44.83 -40.43 6.83
CA VAL A 214 44.78 -41.85 7.22
C VAL A 214 44.99 -42.77 6.02
N LEU A 215 44.33 -42.50 4.89
CA LEU A 215 44.50 -43.27 3.66
C LEU A 215 45.93 -43.21 3.14
N SER A 216 46.60 -42.06 3.24
CA SER A 216 48.01 -41.92 2.84
C SER A 216 48.96 -42.75 3.71
N PHE A 217 48.70 -42.84 5.02
CA PHE A 217 49.47 -43.70 5.93
C PHE A 217 49.26 -45.19 5.67
N GLU A 218 48.03 -45.63 5.35
CA GLU A 218 47.76 -47.04 4.98
C GLU A 218 48.43 -47.42 3.65
N LEU A 219 48.44 -46.52 2.67
CA LEU A 219 49.16 -46.74 1.41
C LEU A 219 50.68 -46.86 1.64
N ASP A 220 51.29 -45.97 2.43
CA ASP A 220 52.73 -46.03 2.70
C ASP A 220 53.13 -47.28 3.51
N GLN A 221 52.30 -47.76 4.43
CA GLN A 221 52.54 -49.03 5.14
C GLN A 221 52.47 -50.25 4.22
N SER A 222 51.50 -50.30 3.30
CA SER A 222 51.41 -51.39 2.32
C SER A 222 52.62 -51.43 1.39
N THR A 223 53.18 -50.26 1.04
CA THR A 223 54.35 -50.11 0.19
C THR A 223 55.65 -50.49 0.91
N MET A 224 55.78 -50.20 2.22
CA MET A 224 56.90 -50.68 3.03
C MET A 224 56.88 -52.20 3.27
N SER A 225 55.69 -52.80 3.40
CA SER A 225 55.57 -54.25 3.62
C SER A 225 56.00 -55.08 2.40
N THR A 226 55.96 -54.52 1.19
CA THR A 226 56.38 -55.18 -0.05
C THR A 226 57.88 -55.06 -0.35
N ILE A 227 58.60 -54.14 0.31
CA ILE A 227 60.04 -53.92 0.09
C ILE A 227 60.91 -54.84 0.98
N ASN A 228 60.37 -55.41 2.06
CA ASN A 228 61.10 -56.32 2.96
C ASN A 228 61.03 -57.82 2.60
N VAL A 229 60.61 -58.16 1.38
CA VAL A 229 60.67 -59.53 0.85
C VAL A 229 61.56 -59.55 -0.39
N ARG A 230 62.88 -59.42 -0.20
CA ARG A 230 63.90 -59.91 -1.11
C ARG A 230 65.25 -60.00 -0.43
#